data_AF-A0A183PD93-F1
#
_entry.id   AF-A0A183PD93-F1
#
_cell.length_a   1.000
_cell.length_b   1.000
_cell.length_c   1.000
_cell.angle_alpha   90.00
_cell.angle_beta   90.00
_cell.angle_gamma   90.00
#
_symmetry.space_group_name_H-M   'P 1'
#
loop_
_entity.id
_entity.type
_entity.pdbx_description
1 polymer ?
#
loop_
_entity_poly.entity_id
_entity_poly.type
_entity_poly.pdbx_seq_one_letter_code
_entity_poly.pdbx_strand_id
1 'polypeptide(L)'
;MPLNSSHVLQCCNLSTASTNQQIEHNQIPFHSSFSTVNKVKAGKKSGSYTKRLTRRFRCENMILNRSYMTLYEAGDIKGTLFKICEQSDYKTFGQLFIPTRRKNLSKIGEGCFGEVFRCPDESNPTEYVVIKLIPIEGNIKFNGESQKSFSEVLSEVIVSKELTALGMGLKNNTCGFVELKRVHLIQGSFPAYLKKAWDKYDKDKKSENDNPSIFPKTQLWVALESAFCGVTLENNVPICPCARLSILLQIGVSLAVAELELKFEHRDLHWGNVLISHSSSSSSSISSNDNLCPYCCTLYNKENEKSYVKFRLEGHEWNIPKFGYIVHLIDFTMSRLEQGELLLFFLKRNDKIVMCFYFSMI
;
A
#
# COMPACT_ATOMS: atom_id res chain seq x y z
N MET A 1 -25.59 -25.45 37.82
CA MET A 1 -27.03 -25.32 37.48
C MET A 1 -27.76 -24.75 38.68
N PRO A 2 -28.78 -23.88 38.52
CA PRO A 2 -28.74 -22.57 37.83
C PRO A 2 -29.43 -21.48 38.71
N LEU A 3 -29.32 -20.17 38.41
CA LEU A 3 -30.25 -19.38 37.58
C LEU A 3 -29.61 -17.99 37.35
N ASN A 4 -29.28 -17.62 36.12
CA ASN A 4 -30.07 -16.80 35.18
C ASN A 4 -30.19 -15.30 35.55
N SER A 5 -29.46 -14.45 34.83
CA SER A 5 -29.96 -13.13 34.42
C SER A 5 -29.45 -12.80 33.01
N SER A 6 -30.32 -13.04 32.04
CA SER A 6 -30.21 -12.62 30.65
C SER A 6 -30.55 -11.13 30.52
N HIS A 7 -29.58 -10.29 30.16
CA HIS A 7 -29.88 -8.96 29.63
C HIS A 7 -30.05 -9.05 28.12
N VAL A 8 -31.32 -9.08 27.71
CA VAL A 8 -31.78 -8.94 26.33
C VAL A 8 -31.66 -7.47 25.95
N LEU A 9 -30.80 -7.15 24.99
CA LEU A 9 -30.77 -5.84 24.34
C LEU A 9 -31.92 -5.77 23.33
N GLN A 10 -32.78 -4.78 23.53
CA GLN A 10 -34.01 -4.53 22.78
C GLN A 10 -33.65 -3.94 21.41
N CYS A 11 -33.97 -4.68 20.33
CA CYS A 11 -33.90 -4.19 18.96
C CYS A 11 -34.89 -3.03 18.76
N CYS A 12 -34.36 -1.82 18.51
CA CYS A 12 -35.16 -0.72 17.98
C CYS A 12 -35.41 -0.96 16.48
N ASN A 13 -36.60 -1.45 16.16
CA ASN A 13 -37.20 -1.34 14.85
C ASN A 13 -37.50 0.15 14.56
N LEU A 14 -36.86 0.73 13.55
CA LEU A 14 -37.43 1.87 12.84
C LEU A 14 -37.89 1.39 11.46
N SER A 15 -39.19 1.13 11.39
CA SER A 15 -39.98 1.18 10.18
C SER A 15 -40.42 2.63 9.89
N THR A 16 -40.99 2.80 8.69
CA THR A 16 -41.63 3.99 8.09
C THR A 16 -40.75 4.76 7.11
N ALA A 17 -41.22 5.23 5.96
CA ALA A 17 -42.38 4.91 5.12
C ALA A 17 -42.10 5.59 3.76
N SER A 18 -42.46 4.93 2.67
CA SER A 18 -42.41 5.51 1.32
C SER A 18 -43.47 6.60 1.18
N THR A 19 -43.06 7.81 0.77
CA THR A 19 -44.02 8.82 0.30
C THR A 19 -43.48 9.48 -0.97
N ASN A 20 -44.13 9.15 -2.08
CA ASN A 20 -44.04 9.86 -3.36
C ASN A 20 -44.68 11.24 -3.18
N GLN A 21 -43.99 12.31 -3.58
CA GLN A 21 -44.63 13.54 -4.03
C GLN A 21 -43.71 14.32 -4.97
N GLN A 22 -44.21 14.52 -6.19
CA GLN A 22 -43.69 15.40 -7.23
C GLN A 22 -43.92 16.85 -6.82
N ILE A 23 -42.90 17.70 -6.87
CA ILE A 23 -43.08 19.16 -6.96
C ILE A 23 -42.06 19.73 -7.95
N GLU A 24 -42.60 20.42 -8.95
CA GLU A 24 -41.92 21.14 -10.02
C GLU A 24 -41.07 22.31 -9.49
N HIS A 25 -39.90 22.55 -10.10
CA HIS A 25 -39.13 23.77 -9.88
C HIS A 25 -39.05 24.60 -11.16
N ASN A 26 -39.67 25.78 -11.10
CA ASN A 26 -39.51 26.88 -12.06
C ASN A 26 -38.05 27.38 -12.11
N GLN A 27 -37.60 27.67 -13.33
CA GLN A 27 -36.31 28.28 -13.67
C GLN A 27 -36.31 29.79 -13.41
N ILE A 28 -35.12 30.37 -13.14
CA ILE A 28 -34.62 31.69 -13.61
C ILE A 28 -33.08 31.71 -13.40
N PRO A 29 -32.31 32.43 -14.24
CA PRO A 29 -31.00 31.99 -14.73
C PRO A 29 -29.81 32.80 -14.20
N PHE A 30 -28.61 32.21 -14.28
CA PHE A 30 -27.37 32.99 -14.32
C PHE A 30 -26.46 32.47 -15.44
N HIS A 31 -26.17 33.38 -16.37
CA HIS A 31 -25.29 33.22 -17.52
C HIS A 31 -23.82 33.27 -17.10
N SER A 32 -23.01 32.31 -17.54
CA SER A 32 -21.65 32.60 -18.01
C SER A 32 -21.14 31.48 -18.94
N SER A 33 -21.23 31.79 -20.23
CA SER A 33 -20.48 31.32 -21.38
C SER A 33 -19.37 30.27 -21.16
N PHE A 34 -19.63 29.03 -21.58
CA PHE A 34 -18.62 28.20 -22.25
C PHE A 34 -19.28 27.41 -23.37
N SER A 35 -18.60 27.42 -24.51
CA SER A 35 -18.98 26.92 -25.82
C SER A 35 -19.46 25.47 -25.86
N THR A 36 -20.45 25.27 -26.73
CA THR A 36 -21.15 24.06 -27.14
C THR A 36 -20.31 22.76 -27.15
N VAL A 37 -20.63 21.84 -26.24
CA VAL A 37 -20.36 20.40 -26.41
C VAL A 37 -21.71 19.68 -26.34
N ASN A 38 -22.04 18.96 -27.41
CA ASN A 38 -23.27 18.20 -27.56
C ASN A 38 -23.58 17.34 -26.32
N LYS A 39 -24.79 17.51 -25.75
CA LYS A 39 -25.36 16.60 -24.76
C LYS A 39 -25.53 15.21 -25.37
N VAL A 40 -24.60 14.31 -25.07
CA VAL A 40 -24.81 12.87 -25.29
C VAL A 40 -25.65 12.34 -24.12
N LYS A 41 -26.84 11.82 -24.44
CA LYS A 41 -27.71 11.10 -23.51
C LYS A 41 -26.91 10.07 -22.72
N ALA A 42 -27.06 10.06 -21.39
CA ALA A 42 -26.47 9.06 -20.50
C ALA A 42 -27.10 7.67 -20.79
N GLY A 43 -26.52 6.94 -21.73
CA GLY A 43 -26.77 5.52 -21.90
C GLY A 43 -26.14 4.74 -20.76
N LYS A 44 -26.86 3.73 -20.24
CA LYS A 44 -26.31 2.70 -19.35
C LYS A 44 -25.10 2.04 -20.02
N LYS A 45 -23.89 2.56 -19.80
CA LYS A 45 -22.67 1.90 -20.26
C LYS A 45 -22.56 0.59 -19.49
N SER A 46 -22.59 -0.54 -20.20
CA SER A 46 -22.60 -1.86 -19.58
C SER A 46 -21.34 -2.05 -18.72
N GLY A 47 -21.45 -2.82 -17.64
CA GLY A 47 -20.31 -3.11 -16.75
C GLY A 47 -19.09 -3.70 -17.49
N SER A 48 -19.28 -4.26 -18.70
CA SER A 48 -18.21 -4.69 -19.59
C SER A 48 -17.39 -3.53 -20.14
N TYR A 49 -18.02 -2.42 -20.55
CA TYR A 49 -17.31 -1.24 -21.06
C TYR A 49 -16.49 -0.58 -19.95
N THR A 50 -17.05 -0.40 -18.75
CA THR A 50 -16.32 0.18 -17.62
C THR A 50 -15.20 -0.75 -17.14
N LYS A 51 -15.42 -2.07 -17.06
CA LYS A 51 -14.34 -3.05 -16.82
C LYS A 51 -13.22 -2.94 -17.87
N ARG A 52 -13.59 -2.81 -19.15
CA ARG A 52 -12.63 -2.67 -20.27
C ARG A 52 -11.87 -1.35 -20.21
N LEU A 53 -12.53 -0.26 -19.82
CA LEU A 53 -11.91 1.05 -19.63
C LEU A 53 -10.95 1.05 -18.44
N THR A 54 -11.39 0.49 -17.30
CA THR A 54 -10.55 0.36 -16.10
C THR A 54 -9.33 -0.50 -16.37
N ARG A 55 -9.51 -1.66 -17.04
CA ARG A 55 -8.39 -2.49 -17.53
C ARG A 55 -7.46 -1.73 -18.48
N ARG A 56 -8.00 -0.94 -19.41
CA ARG A 56 -7.20 -0.18 -20.39
C ARG A 56 -6.37 0.93 -19.72
N PHE A 57 -6.97 1.73 -18.84
CA PHE A 57 -6.25 2.71 -18.02
C PHE A 57 -5.19 2.06 -17.13
N ARG A 58 -5.48 0.86 -16.62
CA ARG A 58 -4.52 0.09 -15.82
C ARG A 58 -3.37 -0.43 -16.70
N CYS A 59 -3.65 -1.01 -17.88
CA CYS A 59 -2.62 -1.45 -18.84
C CYS A 59 -1.70 -0.31 -19.31
N GLU A 60 -2.23 0.91 -19.48
CA GLU A 60 -1.42 2.09 -19.83
C GLU A 60 -0.53 2.56 -18.66
N ASN A 61 -0.91 2.28 -17.40
CA ASN A 61 -0.15 2.59 -16.19
C ASN A 61 0.59 1.39 -15.57
N MET A 62 0.54 0.21 -16.21
CA MET A 62 1.17 -1.01 -15.70
C MET A 62 2.63 -1.10 -16.10
N ILE A 63 3.44 -1.62 -15.18
CA ILE A 63 4.84 -1.99 -15.44
C ILE A 63 4.95 -3.24 -16.32
N LEU A 64 3.84 -3.89 -16.67
CA LEU A 64 3.80 -4.97 -17.65
C LEU A 64 3.29 -4.49 -19.01
N ASN A 65 3.63 -3.25 -19.41
CA ASN A 65 3.49 -2.88 -20.81
C ASN A 65 4.29 -3.87 -21.69
N ARG A 66 3.90 -4.02 -22.96
CA ARG A 66 4.47 -5.02 -23.89
C ARG A 66 5.99 -5.09 -23.86
N SER A 67 6.66 -3.97 -23.64
CA SER A 67 8.11 -3.86 -23.67
C SER A 67 8.82 -4.40 -22.42
N TYR A 68 8.13 -4.54 -21.28
CA TYR A 68 8.65 -5.27 -20.11
C TYR A 68 8.44 -6.77 -20.27
N MET A 69 7.27 -7.16 -20.79
CA MET A 69 6.97 -8.55 -21.12
C MET A 69 7.98 -9.11 -22.11
N THR A 70 8.40 -8.35 -23.12
CA THR A 70 9.43 -8.81 -24.08
C THR A 70 10.76 -9.15 -23.40
N LEU A 71 11.23 -8.34 -22.44
CA LEU A 71 12.48 -8.62 -21.72
C LEU A 71 12.33 -9.84 -20.81
N TYR A 72 11.19 -9.92 -20.11
CA TYR A 72 10.90 -11.03 -19.23
C TYR A 72 10.76 -12.36 -19.99
N GLU A 73 10.02 -12.39 -21.10
CA GLU A 73 9.86 -13.55 -21.98
C GLU A 73 11.18 -13.98 -22.62
N ALA A 74 12.09 -13.02 -22.86
CA ALA A 74 13.46 -13.31 -23.29
C ALA A 74 14.37 -13.84 -22.17
N GLY A 75 13.87 -13.94 -20.92
CA GLY A 75 14.63 -14.40 -19.76
C GLY A 75 15.53 -13.34 -19.12
N ASP A 76 15.46 -12.08 -19.55
CA ASP A 76 16.29 -10.98 -19.03
C ASP A 76 15.64 -10.30 -17.81
N ILE A 77 15.65 -11.02 -16.68
CA ILE A 77 15.09 -10.55 -15.40
C ILE A 77 15.83 -9.29 -14.91
N LYS A 78 17.15 -9.28 -15.04
CA LYS A 78 18.00 -8.15 -14.65
C LYS A 78 17.66 -6.92 -15.49
N GLY A 79 17.58 -7.05 -16.81
CA GLY A 79 17.17 -5.98 -17.72
C GLY A 79 15.74 -5.49 -17.44
N THR A 80 14.84 -6.41 -17.07
CA THR A 80 13.48 -6.06 -16.64
C THR A 80 13.51 -5.16 -15.40
N LEU A 81 14.32 -5.48 -14.38
CA LEU A 81 14.49 -4.64 -13.20
C LEU A 81 15.13 -3.29 -13.54
N PHE A 82 16.17 -3.24 -14.36
CA PHE A 82 16.78 -1.99 -14.81
C PHE A 82 15.77 -1.08 -15.49
N LYS A 83 14.92 -1.66 -16.35
CA LYS A 83 13.84 -0.93 -17.01
C LYS A 83 12.81 -0.42 -16.01
N ILE A 84 12.43 -1.23 -15.02
CA ILE A 84 11.49 -0.83 -13.96
C ILE A 84 12.04 0.33 -13.12
N CYS A 85 13.35 0.33 -12.91
CA CYS A 85 14.06 1.38 -12.17
C CYS A 85 14.34 2.63 -13.01
N GLU A 86 14.09 2.58 -14.33
CA GLU A 86 14.52 3.61 -15.30
C GLU A 86 16.04 3.88 -15.20
N GLN A 87 16.82 2.81 -15.07
CA GLN A 87 18.27 2.87 -14.90
C GLN A 87 18.98 2.17 -16.06
N SER A 88 20.09 2.74 -16.52
CA SER A 88 21.02 2.09 -17.45
C SER A 88 22.16 1.37 -16.73
N ASP A 89 22.45 1.75 -15.48
CA ASP A 89 23.49 1.16 -14.64
C ASP A 89 23.14 1.29 -13.14
N TYR A 90 23.85 0.54 -12.30
CA TYR A 90 23.68 0.58 -10.85
C TYR A 90 23.99 1.96 -10.29
N LYS A 91 23.14 2.43 -9.37
CA LYS A 91 23.42 3.62 -8.57
C LYS A 91 24.40 3.26 -7.45
N THR A 92 25.06 4.27 -6.91
CA THR A 92 25.73 4.18 -5.62
C THR A 92 24.77 4.57 -4.50
N PHE A 93 25.04 4.15 -3.27
CA PHE A 93 24.30 4.64 -2.10
C PHE A 93 24.34 6.18 -1.99
N GLY A 94 25.43 6.82 -2.42
CA GLY A 94 25.55 8.28 -2.41
C GLY A 94 24.57 8.99 -3.33
N GLN A 95 24.21 8.37 -4.46
CA GLN A 95 23.22 8.88 -5.42
C GLN A 95 21.79 8.69 -4.91
N LEU A 96 21.49 7.60 -4.17
CA LEU A 96 20.16 7.41 -3.58
C LEU A 96 19.95 8.24 -2.31
N PHE A 97 20.92 8.20 -1.40
CA PHE A 97 20.90 8.95 -0.15
C PHE A 97 21.67 10.25 -0.34
N ILE A 98 21.09 11.19 -1.08
CA ILE A 98 21.63 12.55 -1.23
C ILE A 98 21.74 13.26 0.14
N PRO A 99 22.53 14.35 0.26
CA PRO A 99 22.77 15.00 1.56
C PRO A 99 21.50 15.40 2.32
N THR A 100 20.43 15.80 1.64
CA THR A 100 19.13 16.12 2.26
C THR A 100 18.51 14.90 2.94
N ARG A 101 18.51 13.74 2.26
CA ARG A 101 18.04 12.46 2.82
C ARG A 101 18.82 12.04 4.06
N ARG A 102 20.13 12.30 4.09
CA ARG A 102 21.01 11.92 5.21
C ARG A 102 20.73 12.71 6.50
N LYS A 103 20.22 13.95 6.41
CA LYS A 103 20.02 14.82 7.59
C LYS A 103 19.03 14.24 8.60
N ASN A 104 17.96 13.59 8.14
CA ASN A 104 16.91 13.00 8.98
C ASN A 104 16.74 11.50 8.69
N LEU A 105 17.84 10.80 8.42
CA LEU A 105 17.86 9.37 8.17
C LEU A 105 17.76 8.59 9.48
N SER A 106 16.85 7.62 9.54
CA SER A 106 16.66 6.74 10.69
C SER A 106 16.28 5.33 10.25
N LYS A 107 16.90 4.28 10.82
CA LYS A 107 16.35 2.92 10.71
C LYS A 107 15.05 2.87 11.51
N ILE A 108 13.99 2.32 10.91
CA ILE A 108 12.65 2.26 11.51
C ILE A 108 12.11 0.84 11.61
N GLY A 109 12.76 -0.13 10.98
CA GLY A 109 12.38 -1.52 11.04
C GLY A 109 13.41 -2.41 10.35
N GLU A 110 13.18 -3.71 10.47
CA GLU A 110 13.99 -4.77 9.91
C GLU A 110 13.07 -5.95 9.55
N GLY A 111 13.56 -6.81 8.68
CA GLY A 111 12.96 -8.11 8.41
C GLY A 111 14.04 -9.08 7.94
N CYS A 112 13.67 -10.34 7.75
CA CYS A 112 14.62 -11.42 7.43
C CYS A 112 15.52 -11.08 6.24
N PHE A 113 14.99 -10.36 5.24
CA PHE A 113 15.69 -10.09 3.98
C PHE A 113 16.20 -8.66 3.82
N GLY A 114 16.09 -7.79 4.83
CA GLY A 114 16.51 -6.41 4.61
C GLY A 114 16.32 -5.45 5.76
N GLU A 115 16.70 -4.21 5.47
CA GLU A 115 16.78 -3.11 6.42
C GLU A 115 15.87 -1.97 5.99
N VAL A 116 15.09 -1.40 6.90
CA VAL A 116 14.08 -0.38 6.57
C VAL A 116 14.46 0.96 7.16
N PHE A 117 14.64 1.96 6.29
CA PHE A 117 15.03 3.32 6.66
C PHE A 117 13.94 4.33 6.33
N ARG A 118 13.78 5.34 7.18
CA ARG A 118 13.01 6.54 6.88
C ARG A 118 13.97 7.69 6.55
N CYS A 119 13.70 8.43 5.49
CA CYS A 119 14.41 9.66 5.17
C CYS A 119 13.47 10.69 4.49
N PRO A 120 13.85 11.97 4.41
CA PRO A 120 13.11 12.97 3.65
C PRO A 120 12.83 12.54 2.21
N ASP A 121 11.67 12.91 1.65
CA ASP A 121 11.41 12.76 0.22
C ASP A 121 12.36 13.68 -0.57
N GLU A 122 12.80 13.22 -1.74
CA GLU A 122 13.65 14.02 -2.63
C GLU A 122 12.86 15.17 -3.27
N SER A 123 11.59 14.90 -3.63
CA SER A 123 10.69 15.86 -4.26
C SER A 123 10.06 16.84 -3.26
N ASN A 124 9.87 16.41 -2.01
CA ASN A 124 9.32 17.24 -0.94
C ASN A 124 10.03 16.96 0.41
N PRO A 125 11.09 17.71 0.75
CA PRO A 125 11.87 17.45 1.97
C PRO A 125 11.11 17.62 3.30
N THR A 126 9.89 18.17 3.29
CA THR A 126 9.03 18.23 4.49
C THR A 126 8.28 16.93 4.75
N GLU A 127 8.20 16.06 3.75
CA GLU A 127 7.63 14.72 3.85
C GLU A 127 8.72 13.66 3.97
N TYR A 128 8.30 12.45 4.34
CA TYR A 128 9.19 11.31 4.50
C TYR A 128 8.82 10.19 3.54
N VAL A 129 9.84 9.45 3.11
CA VAL A 129 9.72 8.16 2.43
C VAL A 129 10.35 7.07 3.26
N VAL A 130 9.96 5.83 2.96
CA VAL A 130 10.56 4.62 3.50
C VAL A 130 11.39 3.94 2.41
N ILE A 131 12.60 3.54 2.73
CA ILE A 131 13.50 2.80 1.85
C ILE A 131 13.80 1.45 2.48
N LYS A 132 13.27 0.37 1.89
CA LYS A 132 13.63 -1.03 2.23
C LYS A 132 14.82 -1.43 1.37
N LEU A 133 15.96 -1.70 2.00
CA LEU A 133 17.19 -2.16 1.35
C LEU A 133 17.30 -3.67 1.45
N ILE A 134 17.40 -4.34 0.31
CA ILE A 134 17.45 -5.80 0.19
C ILE A 134 18.78 -6.17 -0.51
N PRO A 135 19.72 -6.87 0.15
CA PRO A 135 20.91 -7.39 -0.51
C PRO A 135 20.50 -8.53 -1.45
N ILE A 136 21.04 -8.52 -2.68
CA ILE A 136 20.71 -9.51 -3.71
C ILE A 136 21.97 -10.06 -4.38
N GLU A 137 21.84 -11.25 -4.97
CA GLU A 137 22.84 -11.86 -5.87
C GLU A 137 24.25 -12.03 -5.26
N GLY A 138 24.36 -12.00 -3.93
CA GLY A 138 25.59 -12.21 -3.19
C GLY A 138 25.63 -13.56 -2.47
N ASN A 139 26.84 -14.04 -2.21
CA ASN A 139 27.09 -15.34 -1.58
C ASN A 139 27.21 -15.26 -0.05
N ILE A 140 27.14 -14.05 0.52
CA ILE A 140 27.21 -13.84 1.97
C ILE A 140 25.83 -14.10 2.54
N LYS A 141 25.72 -15.09 3.43
CA LYS A 141 24.51 -15.28 4.23
C LYS A 141 24.31 -14.09 5.16
N PHE A 142 23.08 -13.62 5.25
CA PHE A 142 22.70 -12.45 6.04
C PHE A 142 21.41 -12.79 6.79
N ASN A 143 21.42 -12.59 8.10
CA ASN A 143 20.32 -12.99 9.00
C ASN A 143 20.03 -14.50 8.93
N GLY A 144 21.07 -15.32 8.73
CA GLY A 144 20.96 -16.77 8.55
C GLY A 144 20.48 -17.24 7.18
N GLU A 145 20.01 -16.32 6.32
CA GLU A 145 19.42 -16.63 5.02
C GLU A 145 20.36 -16.35 3.84
N SER A 146 20.12 -17.03 2.72
CA SER A 146 20.74 -16.68 1.44
C SER A 146 20.14 -15.40 0.88
N GLN A 147 20.93 -14.63 0.14
CA GLN A 147 20.42 -13.42 -0.51
C GLN A 147 19.41 -13.77 -1.60
N LYS A 148 18.41 -12.90 -1.79
CA LYS A 148 17.43 -13.04 -2.86
C LYS A 148 18.10 -12.90 -4.23
N SER A 149 17.58 -13.63 -5.20
CA SER A 149 17.87 -13.45 -6.62
C SER A 149 17.09 -12.26 -7.22
N PHE A 150 17.46 -11.84 -8.43
CA PHE A 150 16.71 -10.86 -9.21
C PHE A 150 15.25 -11.30 -9.43
N SER A 151 15.00 -12.60 -9.64
CA SER A 151 13.65 -13.13 -9.89
C SER A 151 12.75 -12.96 -8.67
N GLU A 152 13.29 -13.26 -7.49
CA GLU A 152 12.59 -13.16 -6.21
C GLU A 152 12.24 -11.71 -5.88
N VAL A 153 13.15 -10.77 -6.09
CA VAL A 153 12.86 -9.35 -5.84
C VAL A 153 11.99 -8.73 -6.93
N LEU A 154 12.13 -9.14 -8.19
CA LEU A 154 11.23 -8.70 -9.26
C LEU A 154 9.77 -9.04 -8.93
N SER A 155 9.51 -10.19 -8.34
CA SER A 155 8.17 -10.59 -7.91
C SER A 155 7.60 -9.64 -6.86
N GLU A 156 8.37 -9.30 -5.83
CA GLU A 156 7.99 -8.32 -4.79
C GLU A 156 7.73 -6.92 -5.39
N VAL A 157 8.55 -6.51 -6.36
CA VAL A 157 8.38 -5.25 -7.09
C VAL A 157 7.07 -5.23 -7.89
N ILE A 158 6.78 -6.30 -8.65
CA ILE A 158 5.55 -6.38 -9.45
C ILE A 158 4.31 -6.32 -8.55
N VAL A 159 4.29 -7.12 -7.47
CA VAL A 159 3.16 -7.11 -6.52
C VAL A 159 2.95 -5.72 -5.93
N SER A 160 4.02 -5.08 -5.47
CA SER A 160 3.95 -3.74 -4.86
C SER A 160 3.39 -2.69 -5.83
N LYS A 161 3.82 -2.71 -7.09
CA LYS A 161 3.35 -1.75 -8.10
C LYS A 161 1.91 -2.06 -8.55
N GLU A 162 1.51 -3.33 -8.64
CA GLU A 162 0.12 -3.71 -8.92
C GLU A 162 -0.86 -3.29 -7.82
N LEU A 163 -0.46 -3.47 -6.56
CA LEU A 163 -1.26 -3.02 -5.40
C LEU A 163 -1.34 -1.49 -5.34
N THR A 164 -0.26 -0.79 -5.66
CA THR A 164 -0.25 0.67 -5.79
C THR A 164 -1.28 1.15 -6.84
N ALA A 165 -1.35 0.47 -7.98
CA ALA A 165 -2.27 0.81 -9.07
C ALA A 165 -3.76 0.67 -8.69
N LEU A 166 -4.10 -0.09 -7.64
CA LEU A 166 -5.48 -0.19 -7.15
C LEU A 166 -6.01 1.15 -6.61
N GLY A 167 -5.15 2.10 -6.25
CA GLY A 167 -5.57 3.45 -5.84
C GLY A 167 -6.25 4.25 -6.95
N MET A 168 -5.97 3.92 -8.21
CA MET A 168 -6.42 4.66 -9.40
C MET A 168 -7.60 3.99 -10.13
N GLY A 169 -8.13 2.89 -9.60
CA GLY A 169 -9.18 2.13 -10.27
C GLY A 169 -10.52 2.87 -10.36
N LEU A 170 -11.21 2.71 -11.49
CA LEU A 170 -12.52 3.34 -11.71
C LEU A 170 -13.68 2.50 -11.18
N LYS A 171 -13.61 1.17 -11.31
CA LYS A 171 -14.68 0.28 -10.81
C LYS A 171 -14.36 -0.25 -9.41
N ASN A 172 -13.10 -0.61 -9.18
CA ASN A 172 -12.60 -1.20 -7.96
C ASN A 172 -11.38 -0.38 -7.54
N ASN A 173 -11.40 0.21 -6.35
CA ASN A 173 -10.27 0.99 -5.87
C ASN A 173 -10.08 0.94 -4.35
N THR A 174 -8.83 1.02 -3.95
CA THR A 174 -8.42 1.09 -2.55
C THR A 174 -7.07 1.82 -2.43
N CYS A 175 -6.91 2.63 -1.39
CA CYS A 175 -5.63 3.21 -0.98
C CYS A 175 -5.01 2.49 0.23
N GLY A 176 -5.56 1.33 0.61
CA GLY A 176 -5.16 0.59 1.81
C GLY A 176 -3.88 -0.24 1.66
N PHE A 177 -3.16 -0.13 0.54
CA PHE A 177 -1.81 -0.68 0.38
C PHE A 177 -0.80 0.45 0.35
N VAL A 178 0.42 0.23 0.84
CA VAL A 178 1.48 1.23 0.74
C VAL A 178 1.83 1.49 -0.73
N GLU A 179 1.96 2.76 -1.07
CA GLU A 179 2.43 3.18 -2.40
C GLU A 179 3.93 2.89 -2.55
N LEU A 180 4.30 2.14 -3.58
CA LEU A 180 5.68 2.04 -4.04
C LEU A 180 5.95 3.17 -5.03
N LYS A 181 6.74 4.16 -4.61
CA LYS A 181 7.08 5.35 -5.41
C LYS A 181 8.15 5.03 -6.45
N ARG A 182 9.26 4.42 -6.02
CA ARG A 182 10.42 4.14 -6.88
C ARG A 182 11.11 2.84 -6.50
N VAL A 183 11.83 2.27 -7.45
CA VAL A 183 12.72 1.12 -7.25
C VAL A 183 14.11 1.53 -7.73
N HIS A 184 15.15 1.15 -6.98
CA HIS A 184 16.52 1.41 -7.37
C HIS A 184 17.38 0.16 -7.30
N LEU A 185 18.20 -0.04 -8.33
CA LEU A 185 19.31 -0.98 -8.30
C LEU A 185 20.58 -0.26 -7.88
N ILE A 186 21.24 -0.76 -6.84
CA ILE A 186 22.42 -0.14 -6.23
C ILE A 186 23.57 -1.14 -6.19
N GLN A 187 24.79 -0.66 -6.39
CA GLN A 187 26.01 -1.42 -6.11
C GLN A 187 26.88 -0.65 -5.11
N GLY A 188 27.35 -1.34 -4.07
CA GLY A 188 28.22 -0.74 -3.06
C GLY A 188 28.23 -1.46 -1.72
N SER A 189 29.26 -1.17 -0.93
CA SER A 189 29.32 -1.57 0.49
C SER A 189 28.42 -0.67 1.32
N PHE A 190 27.92 -1.20 2.44
CA PHE A 190 27.02 -0.47 3.33
C PHE A 190 27.71 0.77 3.93
N PRO A 191 27.19 1.99 3.69
CA PRO A 191 27.90 3.22 4.04
C PRO A 191 27.78 3.59 5.52
N ALA A 192 28.77 4.32 6.03
CA ALA A 192 28.86 4.70 7.44
C ALA A 192 27.63 5.45 7.99
N TYR A 193 26.94 6.26 7.18
CA TYR A 193 25.72 6.96 7.63
C TYR A 193 24.52 6.02 7.83
N LEU A 194 24.38 4.97 7.01
CA LEU A 194 23.37 3.94 7.22
C LEU A 194 23.77 3.04 8.40
N LYS A 195 25.06 2.69 8.53
CA LYS A 195 25.58 1.97 9.70
C LYS A 195 25.28 2.71 10.99
N LYS A 196 25.52 4.02 11.05
CA LYS A 196 25.23 4.83 12.24
C LYS A 196 23.74 4.79 12.61
N ALA A 197 22.84 4.81 11.62
CA ALA A 197 21.41 4.69 11.85
C ALA A 197 21.03 3.28 12.33
N TRP A 198 21.69 2.24 11.80
CA TRP A 198 21.53 0.85 12.24
C TRP A 198 22.03 0.65 13.68
N ASP A 199 23.24 1.12 14.02
CA ASP A 199 23.83 0.99 15.36
C ASP A 199 22.97 1.69 16.42
N LYS A 200 22.34 2.83 16.07
CA LYS A 200 21.39 3.51 16.95
C LYS A 200 20.15 2.65 17.19
N TYR A 201 19.57 2.10 16.13
CA TYR A 201 18.40 1.22 16.25
C TYR A 201 18.73 -0.03 17.07
N ASP A 202 19.86 -0.68 16.84
CA ASP A 202 20.30 -1.85 17.61
C ASP A 202 20.46 -1.52 19.10
N LYS A 203 21.06 -0.36 19.42
CA LYS A 203 21.16 0.09 20.81
C LYS A 203 19.78 0.25 21.47
N ASP A 204 18.83 0.84 20.75
CA ASP A 204 17.52 1.23 21.29
C ASP A 204 16.49 0.08 21.27
N LYS A 205 16.60 -0.84 20.31
CA LYS A 205 15.60 -1.89 20.02
C LYS A 205 16.13 -3.32 20.07
N LYS A 206 17.46 -3.51 20.09
CA LYS A 206 18.15 -4.80 19.95
C LYS A 206 17.80 -5.47 18.63
N SER A 207 18.60 -5.15 17.61
CA SER A 207 18.44 -5.71 16.27
C SER A 207 18.58 -7.23 16.31
N GLU A 208 17.67 -7.94 15.67
CA GLU A 208 17.78 -9.39 15.45
C GLU A 208 18.63 -9.69 14.21
N ASN A 209 18.77 -8.71 13.32
CA ASN A 209 19.57 -8.83 12.11
C ASN A 209 21.08 -8.72 12.37
N ASP A 210 21.87 -9.31 11.47
CA ASP A 210 23.31 -9.13 11.39
C ASP A 210 23.65 -7.68 11.00
N ASN A 211 24.85 -7.20 11.36
CA ASN A 211 25.28 -5.87 10.95
C ASN A 211 25.57 -5.83 9.42
N PRO A 212 24.91 -4.98 8.62
CA PRO A 212 25.10 -4.96 7.17
C PRO A 212 26.48 -4.47 6.71
N SER A 213 27.37 -4.06 7.62
CA SER A 213 28.74 -3.63 7.29
C SER A 213 29.62 -4.76 6.75
N ILE A 214 29.17 -6.02 6.80
CA ILE A 214 29.87 -7.18 6.27
C ILE A 214 29.96 -7.18 4.73
N PHE A 215 29.12 -6.41 4.04
CA PHE A 215 29.00 -6.48 2.59
C PHE A 215 30.14 -5.78 1.83
N PRO A 216 30.69 -6.41 0.77
CA PRO A 216 31.78 -5.85 -0.02
C PRO A 216 31.30 -4.70 -0.92
N LYS A 217 32.26 -3.97 -1.52
CA LYS A 217 31.96 -2.88 -2.47
C LYS A 217 31.20 -3.35 -3.72
N THR A 218 31.29 -4.63 -4.06
CA THR A 218 30.62 -5.24 -5.21
C THR A 218 29.19 -5.67 -4.92
N GLN A 219 28.73 -5.63 -3.66
CA GLN A 219 27.39 -6.07 -3.26
C GLN A 219 26.31 -5.33 -4.03
N LEU A 220 25.34 -6.08 -4.55
CA LEU A 220 24.17 -5.56 -5.23
C LEU A 220 23.00 -5.44 -4.26
N TRP A 221 22.18 -4.40 -4.45
CA TRP A 221 21.01 -4.14 -3.62
C TRP A 221 19.83 -3.71 -4.48
N VAL A 222 18.64 -4.05 -4.01
CA VAL A 222 17.40 -3.39 -4.42
C VAL A 222 16.95 -2.47 -3.29
N ALA A 223 16.61 -1.23 -3.64
CA ALA A 223 15.97 -0.29 -2.74
C ALA A 223 14.54 -0.04 -3.20
N LEU A 224 13.56 -0.41 -2.35
CA LEU A 224 12.15 -0.11 -2.56
C LEU A 224 11.81 1.17 -1.80
N GLU A 225 11.53 2.24 -2.54
CA GLU A 225 11.15 3.55 -1.99
C GLU A 225 9.63 3.69 -1.97
N SER A 226 9.05 3.75 -0.78
CA SER A 226 7.61 3.77 -0.54
C SER A 226 7.17 5.01 0.24
N ALA A 227 5.87 5.32 0.19
CA ALA A 227 5.28 6.36 1.03
C ALA A 227 5.44 6.02 2.52
N PHE A 228 5.70 7.04 3.35
CA PHE A 228 5.69 6.87 4.81
C PHE A 228 4.26 6.92 5.35
N CYS A 229 3.75 5.75 5.76
CA CYS A 229 2.34 5.55 6.13
C CYS A 229 2.09 5.37 7.64
N GLY A 230 2.94 5.94 8.49
CA GLY A 230 2.78 5.92 9.95
C GLY A 230 3.55 4.81 10.65
N VAL A 231 2.94 4.18 11.65
CA VAL A 231 3.57 3.18 12.53
C VAL A 231 2.81 1.85 12.49
N THR A 232 3.46 0.75 12.86
CA THR A 232 2.81 -0.57 12.89
C THR A 232 1.71 -0.62 13.96
N LEU A 233 0.63 -1.36 13.68
CA LEU A 233 -0.48 -1.57 14.61
C LEU A 233 0.02 -2.25 15.89
N GLU A 234 0.97 -3.17 15.78
CA GLU A 234 1.65 -3.82 16.91
C GLU A 234 2.21 -2.81 17.93
N ASN A 235 2.77 -1.71 17.45
CA ASN A 235 3.37 -0.68 18.32
C ASN A 235 2.36 0.39 18.78
N ASN A 236 1.16 0.46 18.21
CA ASN A 236 0.22 1.56 18.45
C ASN A 236 -1.26 1.14 18.34
N VAL A 237 -1.68 0.14 19.11
CA VAL A 237 -3.07 -0.33 19.10
C VAL A 237 -4.02 0.75 19.64
N PRO A 238 -5.04 1.21 18.87
CA PRO A 238 -5.97 2.20 19.37
C PRO A 238 -6.83 1.68 20.53
N ILE A 239 -6.99 2.50 21.57
CA ILE A 239 -7.83 2.19 22.74
C ILE A 239 -9.32 2.10 22.32
N CYS A 240 -9.76 3.02 21.46
CA CYS A 240 -11.14 3.12 20.99
C CYS A 240 -11.59 1.85 20.24
N PRO A 241 -12.65 1.15 20.70
CA PRO A 241 -13.21 0.00 19.99
C PRO A 241 -13.70 0.34 18.57
N CYS A 242 -14.27 1.53 18.37
CA CYS A 242 -14.74 1.97 17.05
C CYS A 242 -13.57 2.18 16.07
N ALA A 243 -12.44 2.70 16.55
CA ALA A 243 -11.23 2.82 15.74
C ALA A 243 -10.68 1.44 15.34
N ARG A 244 -10.66 0.48 16.28
CA ARG A 244 -10.26 -0.91 15.99
C ARG A 244 -11.17 -1.59 14.97
N LEU A 245 -12.48 -1.42 15.08
CA LEU A 245 -13.43 -1.91 14.09
C LEU A 245 -13.22 -1.25 12.73
N SER A 246 -12.99 0.07 12.68
CA SER A 246 -12.68 0.76 11.43
C SER A 246 -11.41 0.24 10.78
N ILE A 247 -10.34 0.03 11.54
CA ILE A 247 -9.10 -0.57 11.03
C ILE A 247 -9.39 -1.93 10.40
N LEU A 248 -10.13 -2.81 11.11
CA LEU A 248 -10.51 -4.12 10.59
C LEU A 248 -11.31 -4.02 9.27
N LEU A 249 -12.25 -3.09 9.19
CA LEU A 249 -13.04 -2.85 7.98
C LEU A 249 -12.19 -2.32 6.83
N GLN A 250 -11.26 -1.39 7.09
CA GLN A 250 -10.35 -0.84 6.07
C GLN A 250 -9.45 -1.95 5.50
N ILE A 251 -8.94 -2.84 6.36
CA ILE A 251 -8.18 -4.03 5.94
C ILE A 251 -9.06 -4.93 5.08
N GLY A 252 -10.25 -5.30 5.56
CA GLY A 252 -11.15 -6.21 4.86
C GLY A 252 -11.56 -5.72 3.48
N VAL A 253 -11.94 -4.45 3.34
CA VAL A 253 -12.33 -3.88 2.04
C VAL A 253 -11.12 -3.74 1.10
N SER A 254 -9.94 -3.42 1.62
CA SER A 254 -8.70 -3.36 0.81
C SER A 254 -8.34 -4.73 0.24
N LEU A 255 -8.42 -5.77 1.06
CA LEU A 255 -8.21 -7.15 0.62
C LEU A 255 -9.29 -7.56 -0.39
N ALA A 256 -10.57 -7.28 -0.15
CA ALA A 256 -11.64 -7.60 -1.09
C ALA A 256 -11.45 -6.96 -2.47
N VAL A 257 -10.99 -5.70 -2.51
CA VAL A 257 -10.65 -5.03 -3.78
C VAL A 257 -9.49 -5.74 -4.49
N ALA A 258 -8.43 -6.10 -3.76
CA ALA A 258 -7.28 -6.79 -4.33
C ALA A 258 -7.61 -8.24 -4.75
N GLU A 259 -8.41 -8.97 -3.98
CA GLU A 259 -8.92 -10.30 -4.34
C GLU A 259 -9.72 -10.26 -5.63
N LEU A 260 -10.64 -9.29 -5.75
CA LEU A 260 -11.49 -9.17 -6.93
C LEU A 260 -10.72 -8.79 -8.20
N GLU A 261 -9.75 -7.88 -8.07
CA GLU A 261 -9.00 -7.35 -9.22
C GLU A 261 -7.80 -8.22 -9.61
N LEU A 262 -7.17 -8.85 -8.62
CA LEU A 262 -5.85 -9.47 -8.75
C LEU A 262 -5.80 -10.89 -8.16
N LYS A 263 -6.91 -11.46 -7.68
CA LYS A 263 -6.92 -12.74 -6.93
C LYS A 263 -5.80 -12.77 -5.86
N PHE A 264 -5.60 -11.62 -5.22
CA PHE A 264 -4.48 -11.37 -4.32
C PHE A 264 -4.63 -12.14 -3.02
N GLU A 265 -3.51 -12.66 -2.51
CA GLU A 265 -3.40 -13.23 -1.16
C GLU A 265 -2.18 -12.62 -0.48
N HIS A 266 -2.32 -11.99 0.69
CA HIS A 266 -1.17 -11.39 1.39
C HIS A 266 -0.20 -12.43 1.93
N ARG A 267 -0.72 -13.55 2.46
CA ARG A 267 -0.01 -14.74 3.00
C ARG A 267 0.88 -14.54 4.22
N ASP A 268 1.08 -13.30 4.66
CA ASP A 268 1.87 -12.96 5.85
C ASP A 268 1.32 -11.70 6.54
N LEU A 269 -0.01 -11.61 6.65
CA LEU A 269 -0.68 -10.44 7.24
C LEU A 269 -0.78 -10.57 8.77
N HIS A 270 0.34 -10.41 9.46
CA HIS A 270 0.34 -10.15 10.90
C HIS A 270 0.18 -8.64 11.17
N TRP A 271 -0.19 -8.28 12.40
CA TRP A 271 -0.38 -6.88 12.82
C TRP A 271 0.89 -5.98 12.74
N GLY A 272 2.08 -6.56 12.52
CA GLY A 272 3.30 -5.81 12.21
C GLY A 272 3.31 -5.28 10.76
N ASN A 273 2.60 -5.96 9.86
CA ASN A 273 2.42 -5.60 8.45
C ASN A 273 1.17 -4.71 8.20
N VAL A 274 0.57 -4.19 9.28
CA VAL A 274 -0.52 -3.21 9.23
C VAL A 274 0.02 -1.89 9.75
N LEU A 275 0.21 -0.91 8.87
CA LEU A 275 0.52 0.47 9.26
C LEU A 275 -0.75 1.26 9.52
N ILE A 276 -0.69 2.11 10.54
CA ILE A 276 -1.72 3.11 10.82
C ILE A 276 -1.09 4.50 10.84
N SER A 277 -1.73 5.43 10.14
CA SER A 277 -1.38 6.85 10.17
C SER A 277 -2.52 7.67 10.74
N HIS A 278 -2.16 8.76 11.43
CA HIS A 278 -3.15 9.73 11.86
C HIS A 278 -3.61 10.57 10.68
N SER A 279 -4.92 10.56 10.42
CA SER A 279 -5.54 11.53 9.54
C SER A 279 -5.35 12.91 10.18
N SER A 280 -4.69 13.83 9.47
CA SER A 280 -4.49 15.22 9.89
C SER A 280 -5.81 16.01 9.89
N SER A 281 -6.76 15.59 10.71
CA SER A 281 -7.72 16.49 11.30
C SER A 281 -6.97 17.21 12.41
N SER A 282 -6.76 18.51 12.21
CA SER A 282 -6.22 19.46 13.17
C SER A 282 -6.52 19.01 14.60
N SER A 283 -5.47 19.01 15.42
CA SER A 283 -5.56 19.09 16.87
C SER A 283 -6.26 20.40 17.24
N SER A 284 -7.54 20.51 16.92
CA SER A 284 -8.46 21.39 17.62
C SER A 284 -8.39 20.87 19.04
N SER A 285 -7.88 21.70 19.94
CA SER A 285 -7.92 21.46 21.38
C SER A 285 -9.36 21.12 21.77
N ILE A 286 -9.67 19.82 21.85
CA ILE A 286 -10.91 19.34 22.43
C ILE A 286 -10.74 19.67 23.91
N SER A 287 -11.39 20.76 24.32
CA SER A 287 -11.59 21.10 25.71
C SER A 287 -12.12 19.86 26.42
N SER A 288 -11.40 19.42 27.43
CA SER A 288 -11.61 18.23 28.24
C SER A 288 -12.87 18.32 29.11
N ASN A 289 -14.03 18.49 28.48
CA ASN A 289 -15.34 18.36 29.13
C ASN A 289 -16.20 17.45 28.26
N ASP A 290 -16.19 16.17 28.62
CA ASP A 290 -17.23 15.14 28.50
C ASP A 290 -16.58 13.75 28.33
N ASN A 291 -17.20 12.72 28.91
CA ASN A 291 -16.78 11.30 28.91
C ASN A 291 -16.75 10.64 27.51
N LEU A 292 -16.57 11.40 26.44
CA LEU A 292 -16.68 10.94 25.06
C LEU A 292 -15.30 10.60 24.48
N CYS A 293 -15.23 9.45 23.82
CA CYS A 293 -14.01 9.02 23.13
C CYS A 293 -13.60 10.06 22.06
N PRO A 294 -12.37 10.60 22.07
CA PRO A 294 -11.95 11.68 21.17
C PRO A 294 -12.02 11.27 19.69
N TYR A 295 -11.86 9.97 19.41
CA TYR A 295 -12.02 9.42 18.07
C TYR A 295 -13.48 9.34 17.64
N CYS A 296 -14.40 8.98 18.54
CA CYS A 296 -15.83 8.92 18.24
C CYS A 296 -16.44 10.32 18.04
N CYS A 297 -15.87 11.34 18.67
CA CYS A 297 -16.28 12.74 18.49
C CYS A 297 -16.17 13.21 17.02
N THR A 298 -15.24 12.62 16.25
CA THR A 298 -15.00 12.98 14.83
C THR A 298 -16.20 12.71 13.91
N LEU A 299 -17.14 11.85 14.31
CA LEU A 299 -18.36 11.54 13.57
C LEU A 299 -19.46 12.59 13.70
N TYR A 300 -19.45 13.41 14.77
CA TYR A 300 -20.51 14.39 15.02
C TYR A 300 -20.38 15.66 14.17
N ASN A 301 -19.21 15.89 13.55
CA ASN A 301 -19.01 16.98 12.61
C ASN A 301 -19.42 16.55 11.20
N LYS A 302 -20.71 16.73 10.88
CA LYS A 302 -21.43 16.22 9.70
C LYS A 302 -20.94 16.64 8.30
N GLU A 303 -19.88 17.44 8.16
CA GLU A 303 -19.60 18.11 6.86
C GLU A 303 -18.27 17.79 6.18
N ASN A 304 -17.49 16.81 6.61
CA ASN A 304 -16.20 16.56 5.97
C ASN A 304 -16.12 15.20 5.28
N GLU A 305 -15.99 15.20 3.96
CA GLU A 305 -15.48 14.07 3.17
C GLU A 305 -14.16 13.52 3.73
N LYS A 306 -13.43 14.34 4.50
CA LYS A 306 -12.21 13.98 5.23
C LYS A 306 -12.43 13.01 6.38
N SER A 307 -13.66 12.71 6.81
CA SER A 307 -13.96 11.80 7.93
C SER A 307 -13.99 10.31 7.56
N TYR A 308 -14.00 9.99 6.26
CA TYR A 308 -14.08 8.61 5.76
C TYR A 308 -12.89 8.24 4.89
N VAL A 309 -12.51 6.97 4.90
CA VAL A 309 -11.71 6.36 3.83
C VAL A 309 -12.69 5.81 2.80
N LYS A 310 -12.54 6.28 1.55
CA LYS A 310 -13.41 5.90 0.45
C LYS A 310 -12.79 4.74 -0.31
N PHE A 311 -13.57 3.70 -0.52
CA PHE A 311 -13.23 2.55 -1.36
C PHE A 311 -14.31 2.38 -2.42
N ARG A 312 -13.99 1.66 -3.49
CA ARG A 312 -14.98 1.24 -4.48
C ARG A 312 -14.82 -0.26 -4.71
N LEU A 313 -15.91 -0.99 -4.58
CA LEU A 313 -15.96 -2.42 -4.83
C LEU A 313 -17.18 -2.73 -5.69
N GLU A 314 -16.93 -3.34 -6.84
CA GLU A 314 -17.87 -3.61 -7.91
C GLU A 314 -18.62 -2.38 -8.45
N GLY A 315 -18.07 -1.19 -8.28
CA GLY A 315 -18.70 0.08 -8.65
C GLY A 315 -19.54 0.71 -7.53
N HIS A 316 -19.68 0.03 -6.39
CA HIS A 316 -20.31 0.57 -5.18
C HIS A 316 -19.28 1.27 -4.31
N GLU A 317 -19.62 2.46 -3.81
CA GLU A 317 -18.75 3.21 -2.90
C GLU A 317 -18.94 2.72 -1.46
N TRP A 318 -17.84 2.42 -0.79
CA TRP A 318 -17.77 2.03 0.61
C TRP A 318 -17.03 3.11 1.38
N ASN A 319 -17.75 3.81 2.26
CA ASN A 319 -17.19 4.91 3.04
C ASN A 319 -17.00 4.45 4.49
N ILE A 320 -15.76 4.12 4.86
CA ILE A 320 -15.44 3.64 6.22
C ILE A 320 -15.01 4.83 7.08
N PRO A 321 -15.68 5.11 8.21
CA PRO A 321 -15.27 6.20 9.08
C PRO A 321 -13.85 5.99 9.63
N LYS A 322 -12.99 7.00 9.56
CA LYS A 322 -11.57 6.88 9.95
C LYS A 322 -11.36 6.64 11.43
N PHE A 323 -12.19 7.27 12.27
CA PHE A 323 -11.93 7.40 13.72
C PHE A 323 -10.48 7.81 14.00
N GLY A 324 -9.96 8.77 13.24
CA GLY A 324 -8.59 9.27 13.34
C GLY A 324 -7.51 8.46 12.63
N TYR A 325 -7.80 7.28 12.08
CA TYR A 325 -6.80 6.38 11.50
C TYR A 325 -7.07 6.02 10.04
N ILE A 326 -5.98 5.96 9.26
CA ILE A 326 -5.94 5.41 7.90
C ILE A 326 -4.98 4.22 7.92
N VAL A 327 -5.41 3.10 7.31
CA VAL A 327 -4.65 1.86 7.27
C VAL A 327 -3.88 1.72 5.95
N HIS A 328 -2.65 1.24 6.03
CA HIS A 328 -1.86 0.79 4.88
C HIS A 328 -1.21 -0.56 5.15
N LEU A 329 -1.44 -1.54 4.28
CA LEU A 329 -0.81 -2.85 4.31
C LEU A 329 0.57 -2.79 3.67
N ILE A 330 1.53 -3.52 4.24
CA ILE A 330 2.93 -3.56 3.80
C ILE A 330 3.47 -4.99 3.75
N ASP A 331 4.69 -5.12 3.25
CA ASP A 331 5.47 -6.35 3.16
C ASP A 331 4.79 -7.46 2.33
N PHE A 332 5.00 -7.36 1.03
CA PHE A 332 4.43 -8.31 0.07
C PHE A 332 5.40 -9.43 -0.30
N THR A 333 6.40 -9.70 0.53
CA THR A 333 7.47 -10.68 0.28
C THR A 333 6.91 -12.08 -0.02
N MET A 334 5.83 -12.46 0.65
CA MET A 334 5.20 -13.79 0.53
C MET A 334 3.87 -13.76 -0.26
N SER A 335 3.45 -12.59 -0.72
CA SER A 335 2.11 -12.38 -1.27
C SER A 335 1.96 -12.94 -2.67
N ARG A 336 0.76 -13.41 -3.03
CA ARG A 336 0.44 -13.96 -4.36
C ARG A 336 -0.54 -13.04 -5.08
N LEU A 337 -0.47 -12.97 -6.41
CA LEU A 337 -1.55 -12.43 -7.23
C LEU A 337 -1.68 -13.15 -8.57
N GLU A 338 -2.79 -12.94 -9.27
CA GLU A 338 -3.06 -13.42 -10.62
C GLU A 338 -3.85 -12.38 -11.39
N GLN A 339 -3.42 -12.10 -12.62
CA GLN A 339 -4.04 -11.10 -13.48
C GLN A 339 -4.18 -11.60 -14.92
N GLY A 340 -5.41 -11.85 -15.36
CA GLY A 340 -5.67 -12.40 -16.69
C GLY A 340 -5.18 -13.84 -16.79
N GLU A 341 -4.41 -14.17 -17.82
CA GLU A 341 -3.69 -15.45 -17.96
C GLU A 341 -2.36 -15.48 -17.18
N LEU A 342 -2.02 -14.37 -16.50
CA LEU A 342 -0.76 -14.24 -15.78
C LEU A 342 -0.97 -14.67 -14.33
N LEU A 343 -0.49 -15.87 -13.99
CA LEU A 343 -0.51 -16.34 -12.61
C LEU A 343 0.87 -16.12 -11.98
N LEU A 344 0.95 -15.33 -10.92
CA LEU A 344 2.20 -15.08 -10.17
C LEU A 344 2.15 -15.89 -8.87
N PHE A 345 2.74 -17.09 -8.89
CA PHE A 345 2.83 -17.95 -7.70
C PHE A 345 4.07 -17.66 -6.85
N PHE A 346 3.87 -17.76 -5.53
CA PHE A 346 4.92 -18.05 -4.57
C PHE A 346 4.68 -19.48 -4.05
N LEU A 347 5.56 -20.40 -4.41
CA LEU A 347 5.61 -21.73 -3.80
C LEU A 347 6.97 -21.87 -3.14
N LYS A 348 7.01 -21.99 -1.81
CA LYS A 348 8.16 -22.53 -1.11
C LYS A 348 8.14 -24.04 -1.34
N ARG A 349 8.79 -24.51 -2.41
CA ARG A 349 8.97 -25.96 -2.66
C ARG A 349 10.46 -26.22 -2.88
N ASN A 350 11.08 -26.90 -1.92
CA ASN A 350 12.51 -27.29 -1.93
C ASN A 350 13.48 -26.11 -2.08
N ASP A 351 13.41 -25.13 -1.16
CA ASP A 351 14.39 -24.02 -1.02
C ASP A 351 14.65 -23.19 -2.30
N LYS A 352 13.69 -23.17 -3.22
CA LYS A 352 13.70 -22.31 -4.41
C LYS A 352 12.35 -21.61 -4.54
N ILE A 353 12.34 -20.29 -4.63
CA ILE A 353 11.18 -19.55 -5.11
C ILE A 353 11.15 -19.70 -6.64
N VAL A 354 10.11 -20.35 -7.14
CA VAL A 354 9.88 -20.49 -8.59
C VAL A 354 8.70 -19.61 -8.97
N MET A 355 8.98 -18.59 -9.78
CA MET A 355 7.98 -17.75 -10.44
C MET A 355 7.40 -18.56 -11.62
N CYS A 356 6.26 -19.23 -11.41
CA CYS A 356 5.60 -20.00 -12.47
C CYS A 356 4.49 -19.16 -13.12
N PHE A 357 4.71 -18.74 -14.37
CA PHE A 357 3.66 -18.22 -15.24
C PHE A 357 2.92 -19.40 -15.89
N TYR A 358 1.66 -19.61 -15.54
CA TYR A 358 0.81 -20.62 -16.18
C TYR A 358 -0.09 -19.97 -17.22
N PHE A 359 0.17 -20.22 -18.50
CA PHE A 359 -0.80 -19.96 -19.56
C PHE A 359 -1.80 -21.11 -19.61
N SER A 360 -3.08 -20.82 -19.38
CA SER A 360 -4.16 -21.70 -19.81
C SER A 360 -4.43 -21.39 -21.28
N MET A 361 -3.74 -22.07 -22.20
CA MET A 361 -4.16 -22.08 -23.60
C MET A 361 -5.56 -22.71 -23.67
N ILE A 362 -6.58 -21.90 -23.96
CA ILE A 362 -7.89 -22.35 -24.43
C ILE A 362 -8.15 -21.68 -25.77
#